data_AF-A0A8H8MM57-F1
#
_entry.id   AF-A0A8H8MM57-F1
#
_cell.length_a   1.000
_cell.length_b   1.000
_cell.length_c   1.000
_cell.angle_alpha   90.00
_cell.angle_beta   90.00
_cell.angle_gamma   90.00
#
_symmetry.space_group_name_H-M   'P 1'
#
loop_
_entity.id
_entity.type
_entity.pdbx_description
1 polymer ?
#
loop_
_entity_poly.entity_id
_entity_poly.type
_entity_poly.pdbx_seq_one_letter_code
_entity_poly.pdbx_strand_id
1 'polypeptide(L)'
;MEAVTQPLAAMSTEQTNYYSLLGLSKDAGAPAIKQAYRAALLRAHPDKHTQLWGQKLAVPAVAVTQLQEAFRTLSDPKLRKAYDQLLEEGKGKVTLTAVVQRPAHEVSLDEFIEDEITKDDGDVTSMWSYVCRCGGRFIIEEEQLEDGIHYVGCNGCSEVVWVGYEEVDDTQNQEHDSSKT
;
A
#
# COMPACT_ATOMS: atom_id res chain seq x y z
N MET A 1 41.34 -2.88 -16.91
CA MET A 1 40.02 -2.33 -16.51
C MET A 1 39.19 -3.52 -16.11
N GLU A 2 39.42 -4.03 -14.90
CA GLU A 2 38.93 -5.35 -14.50
C GLU A 2 37.85 -5.18 -13.44
N ALA A 3 36.74 -5.85 -13.68
CA ALA A 3 35.50 -5.72 -12.95
C ALA A 3 35.68 -6.09 -11.47
N VAL A 4 35.29 -5.16 -10.60
CA VAL A 4 35.20 -5.37 -9.15
C VAL A 4 34.04 -6.34 -8.91
N THR A 5 34.37 -7.61 -8.75
CA THR A 5 33.49 -8.65 -8.19
C THR A 5 33.37 -8.42 -6.69
N GLN A 6 32.22 -7.95 -6.22
CA GLN A 6 31.92 -7.86 -4.80
C GLN A 6 31.24 -9.16 -4.33
N PRO A 7 31.66 -9.74 -3.19
CA PRO A 7 31.09 -10.98 -2.69
C PRO A 7 29.69 -10.76 -2.12
N LEU A 8 28.76 -11.64 -2.53
CA LEU A 8 27.40 -11.78 -2.02
C LEU A 8 27.44 -12.18 -0.54
N ALA A 9 27.34 -11.19 0.35
CA ALA A 9 27.23 -11.42 1.78
C ALA A 9 25.88 -12.05 2.13
N ALA A 10 25.95 -13.01 3.05
CA ALA A 10 24.90 -13.88 3.57
C ALA A 10 23.52 -13.20 3.74
N MET A 11 22.51 -13.75 3.05
CA MET A 11 21.11 -13.43 3.26
C MET A 11 20.58 -14.22 4.46
N SER A 12 20.62 -13.59 5.63
CA SER A 12 19.95 -14.07 6.83
C SER A 12 18.43 -13.87 6.72
N THR A 13 17.70 -14.98 6.71
CA THR A 13 16.35 -15.20 7.28
C THR A 13 15.29 -14.10 7.16
N GLU A 14 14.35 -14.31 6.24
CA GLU A 14 12.88 -14.18 6.43
C GLU A 14 12.38 -13.09 7.39
N GLN A 15 12.66 -11.84 7.05
CA GLN A 15 11.79 -10.74 7.41
C GLN A 15 11.67 -9.84 6.18
N THR A 16 10.46 -9.68 5.65
CA THR A 16 10.17 -8.89 4.45
C THR A 16 10.39 -7.40 4.73
N ASN A 17 11.66 -7.00 4.79
CA ASN A 17 12.05 -5.62 5.05
C ASN A 17 11.85 -4.79 3.78
N TYR A 18 11.51 -3.51 3.91
CA TYR A 18 11.28 -2.60 2.77
C TYR A 18 12.50 -2.51 1.83
N TYR A 19 13.70 -2.64 2.38
CA TYR A 19 14.94 -2.72 1.60
C TYR A 19 15.00 -4.00 0.75
N SER A 20 14.74 -5.16 1.35
CA SER A 20 14.70 -6.45 0.66
C SER A 20 13.60 -6.50 -0.40
N LEU A 21 12.44 -5.86 -0.11
CA LEU A 21 11.31 -5.76 -1.02
C LEU A 21 11.63 -4.95 -2.29
N LEU A 22 12.44 -3.89 -2.15
CA LEU A 22 12.96 -3.13 -3.29
C LEU A 22 14.25 -3.71 -3.89
N GLY A 23 14.82 -4.77 -3.30
CA GLY A 23 16.11 -5.34 -3.72
C GLY A 23 17.29 -4.39 -3.49
N LEU A 24 17.23 -3.59 -2.41
CA LEU A 24 18.24 -2.60 -2.05
C LEU A 24 18.95 -2.96 -0.76
N SER A 25 20.17 -2.45 -0.61
CA SER A 25 20.89 -2.45 0.67
C SER A 25 20.39 -1.31 1.57
N LYS A 26 20.53 -1.47 2.89
CA LYS A 26 20.23 -0.42 3.88
C LYS A 26 21.03 0.87 3.68
N ASP A 27 22.17 0.78 2.99
CA ASP A 27 23.03 1.92 2.65
C ASP A 27 22.63 2.60 1.31
N ALA A 28 21.53 2.18 0.68
CA ALA A 28 21.07 2.77 -0.57
C ALA A 28 20.66 4.24 -0.40
N GLY A 29 21.15 5.10 -1.29
CA GLY A 29 20.75 6.51 -1.34
C GLY A 29 19.36 6.70 -1.94
N ALA A 30 18.75 7.86 -1.67
CA ALA A 30 17.47 8.29 -2.26
C ALA A 30 17.33 8.08 -3.78
N PRO A 31 18.36 8.33 -4.64
CA PRO A 31 18.23 8.07 -6.07
C PRO A 31 18.09 6.58 -6.40
N ALA A 32 18.79 5.71 -5.67
CA ALA A 32 18.71 4.25 -5.86
C ALA A 32 17.33 3.72 -5.44
N ILE A 33 16.76 4.26 -4.35
CA ILE A 33 15.41 3.94 -3.87
C ILE A 33 14.35 4.26 -4.93
N LYS A 34 14.40 5.46 -5.52
CA LYS A 34 13.50 5.85 -6.61
C LYS A 34 13.64 4.97 -7.85
N GLN A 35 14.86 4.62 -8.22
CA GLN A 35 15.10 3.77 -9.39
C GLN A 35 14.59 2.34 -9.19
N ALA A 36 14.89 1.74 -8.03
CA ALA A 36 14.45 0.39 -7.71
C ALA A 36 12.92 0.29 -7.63
N TYR A 37 12.27 1.27 -7.00
CA TYR A 37 10.81 1.35 -6.93
C TYR A 37 10.17 1.41 -8.31
N ARG A 38 10.63 2.30 -9.20
CA ARG A 38 10.13 2.38 -10.58
C ARG A 38 10.32 1.06 -11.33
N ALA A 39 11.48 0.42 -11.17
CA ALA A 39 11.77 -0.85 -11.82
C ALA A 39 10.87 -1.99 -11.28
N ALA A 40 10.55 -1.98 -10.00
CA ALA A 40 9.67 -2.96 -9.37
C ALA A 40 8.20 -2.76 -9.79
N LEU A 41 7.71 -1.51 -9.84
CA LEU A 41 6.37 -1.20 -10.37
C LEU A 41 6.21 -1.63 -11.83
N LEU A 42 7.21 -1.37 -12.67
CA LEU A 42 7.18 -1.79 -14.07
C LEU A 42 7.13 -3.31 -14.23
N ARG A 43 7.73 -4.06 -13.29
CA ARG A 43 7.66 -5.53 -13.26
C ARG A 43 6.29 -6.04 -12.78
N ALA A 44 5.65 -5.29 -11.88
CA ALA A 44 4.35 -5.63 -11.32
C ALA A 44 3.16 -5.14 -12.18
N HIS A 45 3.39 -4.28 -13.19
CA HIS A 45 2.30 -3.68 -13.97
C HIS A 45 1.52 -4.73 -14.81
N PRO A 46 0.18 -4.79 -14.71
CA PRO A 46 -0.64 -5.81 -15.36
C PRO A 46 -0.57 -5.78 -16.90
N ASP A 47 -0.37 -4.61 -17.51
CA ASP A 47 -0.20 -4.45 -18.97
C ASP A 47 1.06 -5.14 -19.54
N LYS A 48 2.12 -5.32 -18.74
CA LYS A 48 3.27 -6.17 -19.15
C LYS A 48 3.02 -7.65 -18.90
N HIS A 49 2.01 -7.98 -18.10
CA HIS A 49 1.64 -9.35 -17.75
C HIS A 49 0.60 -9.94 -18.72
N THR A 50 -0.13 -9.11 -19.47
CA THR A 50 -1.08 -9.54 -20.52
C THR A 50 -0.41 -10.12 -21.77
N GLN A 51 0.90 -9.97 -21.96
CA GLN A 51 1.65 -10.67 -23.02
C GLN A 51 2.13 -12.08 -22.65
N LEU A 52 1.93 -12.52 -21.39
CA LEU A 52 2.35 -13.84 -20.90
C LEU A 52 1.15 -14.60 -20.33
N TRP A 53 0.06 -14.64 -21.10
CA TRP A 53 -1.10 -15.48 -20.79
C TRP A 53 -0.69 -16.96 -20.90
N GLY A 54 -0.30 -17.56 -19.78
CA GLY A 54 -0.09 -19.01 -19.67
C GLY A 54 1.09 -19.46 -18.81
N GLN A 55 1.99 -18.57 -18.40
CA GLN A 55 2.97 -18.90 -17.36
C GLN A 55 2.70 -18.05 -16.13
N LYS A 56 2.23 -18.73 -15.07
CA LYS A 56 2.24 -18.26 -13.69
C LYS A 56 3.67 -17.82 -13.39
N LEU A 57 3.98 -16.53 -13.56
CA LEU A 57 5.31 -16.01 -13.25
C LEU A 57 5.54 -16.28 -11.77
N ALA A 58 6.50 -17.16 -11.48
CA ALA A 58 6.94 -17.53 -10.15
C ALA A 58 7.78 -16.43 -9.49
N VAL A 59 7.45 -15.16 -9.75
CA VAL A 59 7.89 -14.05 -8.92
C VAL A 59 6.75 -13.87 -7.92
N PRO A 60 7.00 -13.92 -6.59
CA PRO A 60 5.93 -13.65 -5.64
C PRO A 60 5.24 -12.37 -6.09
N ALA A 61 3.92 -12.39 -6.21
CA ALA A 61 3.13 -11.21 -6.51
C ALA A 61 3.29 -10.25 -5.32
N VAL A 62 4.43 -9.56 -5.26
CA VAL A 62 4.67 -8.50 -4.29
C VAL A 62 3.62 -7.46 -4.64
N ALA A 63 2.68 -7.26 -3.73
CA ALA A 63 1.57 -6.36 -3.99
C ALA A 63 2.14 -4.96 -4.25
N VAL A 64 1.58 -4.27 -5.24
CA VAL A 64 2.01 -2.90 -5.58
C VAL A 64 1.85 -1.97 -4.37
N THR A 65 0.89 -2.26 -3.50
CA THR A 65 0.69 -1.63 -2.20
C THR A 65 1.95 -1.73 -1.32
N GLN A 66 2.53 -2.92 -1.16
CA GLN A 66 3.76 -3.10 -0.36
C GLN A 66 4.97 -2.37 -0.97
N LEU A 67 5.04 -2.29 -2.31
CA LEU A 67 6.07 -1.50 -3.01
C LEU A 67 5.91 0.00 -2.74
N GLN A 68 4.67 0.49 -2.77
CA GLN A 68 4.33 1.88 -2.47
C GLN A 68 4.66 2.24 -1.01
N GLU A 69 4.30 1.38 -0.06
CA GLU A 69 4.62 1.55 1.36
C GLU A 69 6.12 1.58 1.62
N ALA A 70 6.86 0.64 1.03
CA ALA A 70 8.32 0.60 1.11
C ALA A 70 8.94 1.89 0.56
N PHE A 71 8.49 2.35 -0.61
CA PHE A 71 8.98 3.57 -1.21
C PHE A 71 8.66 4.80 -0.39
N ARG A 72 7.43 4.94 0.13
CA ARG A 72 7.02 6.08 0.96
C ARG A 72 7.87 6.18 2.23
N THR A 73 8.11 5.04 2.87
CA THR A 73 8.93 4.98 4.09
C THR A 73 10.38 5.32 3.81
N LEU A 74 10.97 4.69 2.79
CA LEU A 74 12.40 4.83 2.51
C LEU A 74 12.76 6.14 1.78
N SER A 75 11.80 6.77 1.09
CA SER A 75 12.03 8.02 0.36
C SER A 75 12.06 9.25 1.26
N ASP A 76 11.40 9.23 2.43
CA ASP A 76 11.46 10.33 3.39
C ASP A 76 12.52 10.04 4.47
N PRO A 77 13.49 10.94 4.71
CA PRO A 77 14.57 10.67 5.65
C PRO A 77 14.11 10.55 7.10
N LYS A 78 12.98 11.17 7.49
CA LYS A 78 12.43 11.05 8.85
C LYS A 78 11.74 9.69 9.01
N LEU A 79 10.90 9.31 8.05
CA LEU A 79 10.21 8.02 8.05
C LEU A 79 11.19 6.86 7.96
N ARG A 80 12.21 6.99 7.11
CA ARG A 80 13.29 6.00 6.99
C ARG A 80 14.00 5.80 8.32
N LYS A 81 14.38 6.89 9.00
CA LYS A 81 15.03 6.80 10.31
C LYS A 81 14.14 6.13 11.36
N ALA A 82 12.84 6.45 11.39
CA ALA A 82 11.90 5.81 12.31
C ALA A 82 11.75 4.31 12.00
N TYR A 83 11.72 3.94 10.72
CA TYR A 83 11.68 2.55 10.28
C TYR A 83 12.96 1.78 10.60
N ASP A 84 14.13 2.38 10.36
CA ASP A 84 15.44 1.81 10.70
C ASP A 84 15.53 1.55 12.22
N GLN A 85 15.03 2.48 13.05
CA GLN A 85 14.98 2.31 14.51
C GLN A 85 14.07 1.14 14.92
N LEU A 86 12.88 1.01 14.31
CA LEU A 86 11.95 -0.09 14.59
C LEU A 86 12.48 -1.46 14.15
N LEU A 87 13.29 -1.48 13.10
CA LEU A 87 14.03 -2.65 12.64
C LEU A 87 15.05 -3.12 13.68
N GLU A 88 15.78 -2.19 14.31
CA GLU A 88 16.72 -2.50 15.40
C GLU A 88 16.00 -3.01 16.66
N GLU A 89 14.76 -2.58 16.88
CA GLU A 89 13.91 -3.00 18.01
C GLU A 89 13.17 -4.34 17.77
N GLY A 90 13.31 -4.95 16.57
CA GLY A 90 12.70 -6.25 16.24
C GLY A 90 11.18 -6.22 16.02
N LYS A 91 10.58 -5.05 15.81
CA LYS A 91 9.13 -4.87 15.56
C LYS A 91 8.89 -4.61 14.08
N GLY A 92 8.90 -5.67 13.27
CA GLY A 92 8.77 -5.64 11.81
C GLY A 92 7.37 -5.36 11.25
N LYS A 93 6.55 -4.51 11.89
CA LYS A 93 5.29 -4.03 11.31
C LYS A 93 5.07 -2.57 11.69
N VAL A 94 5.16 -1.69 10.71
CA VAL A 94 4.70 -0.30 10.81
C VAL A 94 3.49 -0.10 9.91
N THR A 95 2.32 0.09 10.50
CA THR A 95 1.18 0.72 9.84
C THR A 95 1.38 2.23 9.93
N LEU A 96 1.69 2.85 8.79
CA LEU A 96 2.07 4.27 8.68
C LEU A 96 0.84 5.17 8.49
N THR A 97 -0.02 5.22 9.50
CA THR A 97 -1.20 6.11 9.54
C THR A 97 -0.85 7.55 9.96
N ALA A 98 0.35 7.82 10.50
CA ALA A 98 0.59 9.06 11.23
C ALA A 98 1.25 10.24 10.48
N VAL A 99 1.64 10.11 9.21
CA VAL A 99 2.21 11.27 8.47
C VAL A 99 1.86 11.18 6.98
N VAL A 100 0.74 11.78 6.57
CA VAL A 100 0.53 12.13 5.16
C VAL A 100 -0.20 13.45 5.05
N GLN A 101 0.30 14.30 4.16
CA GLN A 101 -0.40 15.50 3.71
C GLN A 101 -1.50 15.06 2.73
N ARG A 102 -2.72 15.62 2.84
CA ARG A 102 -3.80 15.40 1.87
C ARG A 102 -3.26 15.49 0.42
N PRO A 103 -3.42 14.45 -0.41
CA PRO A 103 -2.97 14.46 -1.79
C PRO A 103 -3.86 15.41 -2.61
N ALA A 104 -3.36 15.86 -3.77
CA ALA A 104 -4.06 16.85 -4.59
C ALA A 104 -5.33 16.30 -5.28
N HIS A 105 -5.58 14.99 -5.23
CA HIS A 105 -6.72 14.33 -5.85
C HIS A 105 -7.51 13.58 -4.79
N GLU A 106 -8.59 14.21 -4.36
CA GLU A 106 -9.66 13.64 -3.54
C GLU A 106 -10.74 13.10 -4.47
N VAL A 107 -11.18 11.88 -4.20
CA VAL A 107 -12.26 11.21 -4.91
C VAL A 107 -13.27 10.77 -3.85
N SER A 108 -14.54 11.11 -4.03
CA SER A 108 -15.60 10.68 -3.10
C SER A 108 -15.80 9.17 -3.25
N LEU A 109 -16.05 8.48 -2.14
CA LEU A 109 -16.34 7.04 -2.14
C LEU A 109 -17.55 6.71 -3.03
N ASP A 110 -18.53 7.61 -3.14
CA ASP A 110 -19.69 7.47 -4.03
C ASP A 110 -19.32 7.39 -5.52
N GLU A 111 -18.14 7.89 -5.90
CA GLU A 111 -17.62 7.75 -7.26
C GLU A 111 -16.94 6.39 -7.51
N PHE A 112 -16.67 5.63 -6.45
CA PHE A 112 -16.15 4.29 -6.58
C PHE A 112 -17.27 3.32 -6.95
N ILE A 113 -16.90 2.30 -7.72
CA ILE A 113 -17.78 1.18 -8.04
C ILE A 113 -17.79 0.27 -6.81
N GLU A 114 -18.92 0.22 -6.13
CA GLU A 114 -19.20 -0.72 -5.04
C GLU A 114 -19.43 -2.14 -5.59
N ASP A 115 -18.81 -3.12 -4.96
CA ASP A 115 -18.90 -4.54 -5.26
C ASP A 115 -18.80 -5.34 -3.95
N GLU A 116 -19.35 -6.56 -3.93
CA GLU A 116 -19.30 -7.45 -2.78
C GLU A 116 -18.34 -8.60 -3.07
N ILE A 117 -17.30 -8.76 -2.24
CA ILE A 117 -16.36 -9.88 -2.38
C ILE A 117 -16.54 -10.88 -1.25
N THR A 118 -16.48 -12.17 -1.60
CA THR A 118 -16.41 -13.24 -0.61
C THR A 118 -14.95 -13.49 -0.24
N LYS A 119 -14.60 -13.26 1.03
CA LYS A 119 -13.31 -13.60 1.61
C LYS A 119 -13.14 -15.12 1.69
N ASP A 120 -11.92 -15.57 1.95
CA ASP A 120 -11.56 -17.00 2.07
C ASP A 120 -12.35 -17.73 3.18
N ASP A 121 -12.77 -17.01 4.23
CA ASP A 121 -13.60 -17.52 5.32
C ASP A 121 -15.08 -17.71 4.95
N GLY A 122 -15.50 -17.27 3.75
CA GLY A 122 -16.90 -17.23 3.32
C GLY A 122 -17.65 -15.97 3.78
N ASP A 123 -16.99 -15.08 4.52
CA ASP A 123 -17.46 -13.74 4.87
C ASP A 123 -17.60 -12.86 3.61
N VAL A 124 -18.69 -12.12 3.50
CA VAL A 124 -18.91 -11.18 2.40
C VAL A 124 -18.59 -9.79 2.89
N THR A 125 -17.70 -9.08 2.21
CA THR A 125 -17.30 -7.72 2.57
C THR A 125 -17.54 -6.77 1.40
N SER A 126 -17.92 -5.54 1.71
CA SER A 126 -18.05 -4.45 0.76
C SER A 126 -16.66 -4.00 0.29
N MET A 127 -16.50 -3.85 -1.02
CA MET A 127 -15.28 -3.41 -1.69
C MET A 127 -15.61 -2.30 -2.69
N TRP A 128 -14.91 -1.18 -2.59
CA TRP A 128 -15.05 -0.05 -3.51
C TRP A 128 -13.85 0.01 -4.46
N SER A 129 -14.10 0.15 -5.76
CA SER A 129 -13.05 0.27 -6.77
C SER A 129 -13.19 1.48 -7.70
N TYR A 130 -12.09 2.20 -7.92
CA TYR A 130 -12.03 3.34 -8.84
C TYR A 130 -10.97 3.13 -9.93
N VAL A 131 -11.25 3.56 -11.16
CA VAL A 131 -10.36 3.33 -12.30
C VAL A 131 -9.17 4.29 -12.29
N CYS A 132 -7.96 3.75 -12.45
CA CYS A 132 -6.75 4.55 -12.61
C CYS A 132 -6.51 4.89 -14.09
N ARG A 133 -5.88 6.06 -14.33
CA ARG A 133 -5.43 6.48 -15.67
C ARG A 133 -4.47 5.51 -16.35
N CYS A 134 -3.80 4.65 -15.58
CA CYS A 134 -2.93 3.60 -16.12
C CYS A 134 -3.69 2.31 -16.51
N GLY A 135 -5.01 2.26 -16.33
CA GLY A 135 -5.83 1.05 -16.50
C GLY A 135 -5.86 0.11 -15.30
N GLY A 136 -5.16 0.44 -14.21
CA GLY A 136 -5.27 -0.24 -12.92
C GLY A 136 -6.50 0.22 -12.12
N ARG A 137 -6.59 -0.22 -10.85
CA ARG A 137 -7.68 0.16 -9.94
C ARG A 137 -7.13 0.62 -8.60
N PHE A 138 -7.80 1.59 -8.00
CA PHE A 138 -7.75 1.90 -6.58
C PHE A 138 -8.82 1.04 -5.91
N ILE A 139 -8.47 0.33 -4.84
CA ILE A 139 -9.36 -0.61 -4.17
C ILE A 139 -9.29 -0.32 -2.68
N ILE A 140 -10.45 -0.22 -2.03
CA ILE A 140 -10.58 -0.04 -0.60
C ILE A 140 -11.70 -0.92 -0.07
N GLU A 141 -11.44 -1.61 1.03
CA GLU A 141 -12.38 -2.52 1.72
C GLU A 141 -13.01 -1.82 2.93
N GLU A 142 -14.17 -2.30 3.38
CA GLU A 142 -14.91 -1.72 4.50
C GLU A 142 -14.07 -1.60 5.78
N GLU A 143 -13.34 -2.66 6.13
CA GLU A 143 -12.42 -2.68 7.28
C GLU A 143 -11.39 -1.54 7.23
N GLN A 144 -10.94 -1.15 6.03
CA GLN A 144 -9.99 -0.06 5.86
C GLN A 144 -10.63 1.31 6.09
N LEU A 145 -11.91 1.48 5.73
CA LEU A 145 -12.65 2.70 6.06
C LEU A 145 -12.87 2.80 7.56
N GLU A 146 -13.20 1.68 8.22
CA GLU A 146 -13.38 1.64 9.67
C GLU A 146 -12.08 1.97 10.44
N ASP A 147 -10.90 1.60 9.90
CA ASP A 147 -9.59 1.97 10.47
C ASP A 147 -9.17 3.43 10.15
N GLY A 148 -10.02 4.21 9.46
CA GLY A 148 -9.72 5.60 9.10
C GLY A 148 -8.72 5.73 7.94
N ILE A 149 -8.61 4.71 7.08
CA ILE A 149 -7.65 4.69 5.98
C ILE A 149 -8.25 5.41 4.77
N HIS A 150 -7.85 6.66 4.56
CA HIS A 150 -8.24 7.43 3.38
C HIS A 150 -7.27 7.30 2.19
N TYR A 151 -6.09 6.72 2.39
CA TYR A 151 -5.03 6.69 1.37
C TYR A 151 -5.03 5.38 0.60
N VAL A 152 -5.44 5.45 -0.67
CA VAL A 152 -5.55 4.27 -1.53
C VAL A 152 -4.60 4.37 -2.71
N GLY A 153 -3.69 3.41 -2.81
CA GLY A 153 -2.75 3.29 -3.92
C GLY A 153 -3.34 2.50 -5.09
N CYS A 154 -3.01 2.88 -6.32
CA CYS A 154 -3.34 2.08 -7.48
C CYS A 154 -2.56 0.76 -7.46
N ASN A 155 -3.21 -0.38 -7.71
CA ASN A 155 -2.55 -1.68 -7.78
C ASN A 155 -1.69 -1.88 -9.06
N GLY A 156 -1.60 -0.88 -9.93
CA GLY A 156 -0.84 -0.95 -11.18
C GLY A 156 0.29 0.07 -11.30
N CYS A 157 0.28 1.16 -10.53
CA CYS A 157 1.24 2.26 -10.70
C CYS A 157 1.60 2.92 -9.37
N SER A 158 2.28 4.07 -9.40
CA SER A 158 2.66 4.83 -8.20
C SER A 158 1.62 5.87 -7.76
N GLU A 159 0.46 5.94 -8.42
CA GLU A 159 -0.55 6.94 -8.11
C GLU A 159 -1.31 6.57 -6.83
N VAL A 160 -1.64 7.58 -6.03
CA VAL A 160 -2.40 7.46 -4.78
C VAL A 160 -3.51 8.50 -4.79
N VAL A 161 -4.70 8.13 -4.32
CA VAL A 161 -5.84 9.03 -4.14
C VAL A 161 -6.23 9.12 -2.67
N TRP A 162 -6.87 10.22 -2.29
CA TRP A 162 -7.58 10.33 -1.01
C TRP A 162 -9.05 9.98 -1.24
N VAL A 163 -9.54 9.01 -0.49
CA VAL A 163 -10.95 8.60 -0.52
C VAL A 163 -11.70 9.38 0.54
N GLY A 164 -12.57 10.28 0.11
CA GLY A 164 -13.48 11.02 0.99
C GLY A 164 -14.74 10.21 1.24
N TYR A 165 -15.05 9.92 2.49
CA TYR A 165 -16.34 9.36 2.91
C TYR A 165 -16.88 10.19 4.07
N GLU A 166 -18.20 10.33 4.10
CA GLU A 166 -18.89 10.92 5.25
C GLU A 166 -19.15 9.80 6.26
N GLU A 167 -18.56 9.90 7.45
CA GLU A 167 -18.90 9.02 8.56
C GLU A 167 -20.36 9.30 8.95
N VAL A 168 -21.27 8.37 8.66
CA VAL A 168 -22.63 8.43 9.21
C VAL A 168 -22.53 8.10 10.70
N ASP A 169 -22.57 9.13 11.53
CA ASP A 169 -22.57 9.01 12.98
C ASP A 169 -23.83 8.25 13.44
N ASP A 170 -23.70 6.97 13.78
CA ASP A 170 -24.76 6.15 14.40
C ASP A 170 -24.94 6.53 15.89
N THR A 171 -24.95 7.83 16.22
CA THR A 171 -25.42 8.29 17.53
C THR A 171 -26.57 9.27 17.39
N GLN A 172 -27.76 8.74 17.07
CA GLN A 172 -29.02 9.34 17.49
C GLN A 172 -30.19 8.35 17.50
N ASN A 173 -30.13 7.34 18.38
CA ASN A 173 -31.34 6.77 18.95
C ASN A 173 -31.18 6.45 20.44
N GLN A 174 -31.27 7.49 21.27
CA GLN A 174 -31.81 7.35 22.61
C GLN A 174 -33.00 8.30 22.74
N GLU A 175 -34.19 7.80 22.39
CA GLU A 175 -35.46 8.29 22.92
C GLU A 175 -35.37 8.25 24.46
N HIS A 176 -35.07 9.40 25.05
CA HIS A 176 -35.28 9.61 26.47
C HIS A 176 -36.67 10.23 26.63
N ASP A 177 -37.68 9.34 26.69
CA ASP A 177 -38.97 9.63 27.27
C ASP A 177 -38.74 10.15 28.70
N SER A 178 -39.08 11.41 28.92
CA SER A 178 -39.19 11.99 30.27
C SER A 178 -40.30 13.02 30.26
N SER A 179 -41.48 12.51 30.56
CA SER A 179 -42.67 13.22 30.99
C SER A 179 -42.37 14.40 31.94
N LYS A 180 -42.74 15.62 31.53
CA LYS A 180 -43.16 16.77 32.35
C LYS A 180 -43.58 17.89 31.38
N THR A 181 -44.77 18.47 31.38
CA THR A 181 -45.79 18.66 32.42
C THR A 181 -47.17 18.77 31.80
#